data_AF-A0A8J4H078-F1
#
_entry.id   AF-A0A8J4H078-F1
#
_cell.length_a   1.000
_cell.length_b   1.000
_cell.length_c   1.000
_cell.angle_alpha   90.00
_cell.angle_beta   90.00
_cell.angle_gamma   90.00
#
_symmetry.space_group_name_H-M   'P 1'
#
loop_
_entity.id
_entity.type
_entity.pdbx_description
1 polymer ?
#
loop_
_entity_poly.entity_id
_entity_poly.type
_entity_poly.pdbx_seq_one_letter_code
_entity_poly.pdbx_strand_id
1 'polypeptide(L)' 'MSVNPAGKVSETELLLRLISACHYCESISTDAANKTPVACTKLSGAAQPIQVNFKTCLGCREYTKP' A
#
# COMPACT_ATOMS: atom_id res chain seq x y z
N MET A 1 -20.56 6.20 -12.15
CA MET A 1 -19.09 6.27 -12.00
C MET A 1 -18.65 7.64 -12.47
N SER A 2 -18.37 8.57 -11.55
CA SER A 2 -18.01 9.95 -11.91
C SER A 2 -16.51 10.04 -12.17
N VAL A 3 -16.15 10.18 -13.44
CA VAL A 3 -14.79 10.53 -13.86
C VAL A 3 -14.64 12.05 -13.76
N ASN A 4 -13.75 12.55 -12.90
CA ASN A 4 -13.45 13.98 -12.80
C ASN A 4 -12.39 14.34 -13.87
N PRO A 5 -12.59 15.40 -14.68
CA PRO A 5 -11.75 15.72 -15.83
C PRO A 5 -10.49 16.54 -15.50
N ALA A 6 -9.92 16.42 -14.30
CA ALA A 6 -8.69 17.10 -13.92
C ALA A 6 -7.66 16.05 -13.49
N GLY A 7 -6.57 15.92 -14.25
CA GLY A 7 -5.47 14.98 -14.02
C GLY A 7 -4.63 15.28 -12.76
N LYS A 8 -5.28 15.43 -11.59
CA LYS A 8 -4.65 15.45 -10.27
C LYS A 8 -4.90 14.11 -9.61
N VAL A 9 -3.90 13.24 -9.66
CA VAL A 9 -3.88 12.01 -8.85
C VAL A 9 -3.84 12.42 -7.38
N SER A 10 -4.77 11.91 -6.56
CA SER A 10 -4.74 12.20 -5.12
C SER A 10 -3.51 11.55 -4.46
N GLU A 11 -3.03 12.11 -3.35
CA GLU A 11 -1.89 11.53 -2.60
C GLU A 11 -2.18 10.07 -2.22
N THR A 12 -3.41 9.78 -1.79
CA THR A 12 -3.87 8.42 -1.46
C THR A 12 -3.79 7.48 -2.66
N GLU A 13 -4.17 7.96 -3.85
CA GLU A 13 -4.15 7.15 -5.07
C GLU A 13 -2.72 6.86 -5.53
N LEU A 14 -1.80 7.81 -5.37
CA LEU A 14 -0.37 7.58 -5.57
C LEU A 14 0.19 6.55 -4.59
N LEU A 15 -0.16 6.66 -3.31
CA LEU A 15 0.24 5.69 -2.28
C LEU A 15 -0.23 4.27 -2.62
N LEU A 16 -1.50 4.13 -3.02
CA LEU A 16 -2.05 2.83 -3.44
C LEU A 16 -1.31 2.26 -4.65
N ARG A 17 -0.95 3.08 -5.64
CA ARG A 17 -0.16 2.64 -6.80
C ARG A 17 1.23 2.15 -6.43
N LEU A 18 1.90 2.83 -5.51
CA LEU A 18 3.23 2.40 -5.05
C LEU A 18 3.12 1.07 -4.28
N ILE A 19 2.20 0.97 -3.33
CA ILE A 19 2.11 -0.20 -2.45
C ILE A 19 1.61 -1.43 -3.21
N SER A 20 0.71 -1.25 -4.20
CA SER A 20 0.27 -2.35 -5.07
C SER A 20 1.39 -2.90 -5.97
N ALA A 21 2.46 -2.14 -6.21
CA ALA A 21 3.65 -2.62 -6.92
C ALA A 21 4.65 -3.35 -5.99
N CYS A 22 4.43 -3.37 -4.68
CA CYS A 22 5.32 -4.05 -3.74
C CYS A 22 5.13 -5.57 -3.77
N HIS A 23 6.19 -6.32 -4.08
CA HIS A 23 6.17 -7.79 -4.14
C HIS A 23 5.76 -8.48 -2.83
N TYR A 24 5.94 -7.80 -1.69
CA TYR A 24 5.67 -8.38 -0.36
C TYR A 24 4.30 -8.01 0.22
N CYS A 25 3.54 -7.16 -0.46
CA CYS A 25 2.21 -6.76 -0.02
C CYS A 25 1.18 -7.73 -0.59
N GLU A 26 0.48 -8.46 0.27
CA GLU A 26 -0.51 -9.46 -0.17
C GLU A 26 -1.90 -8.85 -0.37
N SER A 27 -2.27 -7.87 0.46
CA SER A 27 -3.54 -7.17 0.35
C SER A 27 -3.45 -5.75 0.90
N ILE A 28 -4.33 -4.90 0.39
CA ILE A 28 -4.46 -3.50 0.80
C ILE A 28 -5.94 -3.22 1.04
N SER A 29 -6.29 -2.80 2.25
CA SER A 29 -7.63 -2.31 2.58
C SER A 29 -7.80 -0.88 2.07
N THR A 30 -8.93 -0.61 1.43
CA THR A 30 -9.34 0.75 1.00
C THR A 30 -10.21 1.44 2.04
N ASP A 31 -10.41 0.84 3.21
CA ASP A 31 -11.17 1.43 4.30
C ASP A 31 -10.36 2.59 4.92
N ALA A 32 -10.91 3.80 4.83
CA ALA A 32 -10.30 5.00 5.39
C ALA A 32 -10.22 4.98 6.92
N ALA A 33 -11.02 4.16 7.61
CA ALA A 33 -10.95 3.97 9.06
C ALA A 33 -9.81 3.03 9.48
N ASN A 34 -9.26 2.23 8.55
CA ASN A 34 -8.23 1.26 8.84
C ASN A 34 -6.85 1.93 8.99
N LYS A 35 -6.30 1.90 10.21
CA LYS A 35 -4.98 2.49 10.53
C LYS A 35 -3.80 1.66 10.01
N THR A 36 -4.00 0.39 9.73
CA THR A 36 -2.99 -0.55 9.24
C THR A 36 -3.50 -1.31 8.02
N PRO A 37 -3.74 -0.62 6.90
CA PRO A 37 -4.43 -1.20 5.75
C PRO A 37 -3.61 -2.20 4.94
N VAL A 38 -2.30 -2.34 5.18
CA VAL A 38 -1.42 -3.15 4.34
C VAL A 38 -1.08 -4.47 5.02
N ALA A 39 -1.44 -5.59 4.40
CA ALA A 39 -0.93 -6.90 4.78
C ALA A 39 0.43 -7.13 4.11
N CYS A 40 1.51 -7.22 4.89
CA CYS A 40 2.88 -7.29 4.39
C CYS A 40 3.65 -8.48 4.97
N THR A 41 4.28 -9.28 4.12
CA THR A 41 5.12 -10.43 4.53
C THR A 41 6.57 -10.05 4.80
N LYS A 42 7.10 -8.99 4.18
CA LYS A 42 8.50 -8.55 4.35
C LYS A 42 8.84 -8.29 5.82
N LEU A 43 7.96 -7.56 6.49
CA LEU A 43 8.16 -7.13 7.87
C LEU A 43 7.77 -8.21 8.89
N SER A 44 7.17 -9.32 8.43
CA SER A 44 6.78 -10.43 9.30
C SER A 44 7.91 -11.40 9.65
N GLY A 45 8.99 -11.42 8.87
CA GLY A 45 10.05 -12.42 9.06
C GLY A 45 9.71 -13.84 8.55
N ALA A 46 8.69 -13.98 7.69
CA ALA A 46 8.48 -15.11 6.76
C ALA A 46 7.50 -16.25 7.15
N ALA A 47 6.37 -15.95 7.79
CA ALA A 47 5.28 -16.97 7.86
C ALA A 47 3.86 -16.42 7.74
N GLN A 48 3.58 -15.21 8.21
CA GLN A 48 2.23 -14.65 8.17
C GLN A 48 2.27 -13.16 7.87
N PRO A 49 1.41 -12.64 6.97
CA PRO A 49 1.31 -11.21 6.73
C PRO A 49 0.98 -10.47 8.03
N ILE A 50 1.71 -9.39 8.30
CA ILE A 50 1.35 -8.47 9.39
C ILE A 50 0.65 -7.24 8.82
N GLN A 51 -0.27 -6.67 9.60
CA GLN A 51 -0.96 -5.44 9.24
C GLN A 51 -0.07 -4.24 9.58
N VAL A 52 0.25 -3.43 8.58
CA VAL A 52 1.07 -2.22 8.74
C VAL A 52 0.39 -1.01 8.10
N ASN A 53 0.76 0.18 8.58
CA ASN A 53 0.31 1.42 7.97
C ASN A 53 1.11 1.74 6.69
N PHE A 54 0.59 2.63 5.84
CA PHE A 54 1.24 3.02 4.58
C PHE A 54 2.66 3.55 4.80
N LYS A 55 2.88 4.36 5.84
CA LYS A 55 4.20 4.93 6.16
C LYS A 55 5.23 3.84 6.45
N THR A 56 4.85 2.83 7.23
CA THR A 56 5.70 1.68 7.57
C THR A 56 5.99 0.84 6.33
N CYS A 57 4.99 0.57 5.49
CA CYS A 57 5.18 -0.16 4.23
C CYS A 57 6.15 0.55 3.29
N LEU A 58 5.97 1.86 3.06
CA LEU A 58 6.86 2.63 2.19
C LEU A 58 8.28 2.77 2.74
N GLY A 59 8.47 2.61 4.05
CA GLY A 59 9.79 2.64 4.67
C GLY A 59 10.73 1.55 4.15
N CYS A 60 10.22 0.38 3.74
CA CYS A 60 11.07 -0.71 3.24
C CYS A 60 11.53 -0.52 1.78
N ARG A 61 10.88 0.37 1.02
CA ARG A 61 11.18 0.69 -0.39
C ARG A 61 11.18 -0.49 -1.37
N GLU A 62 10.65 -1.64 -1.00
CA GLU A 62 10.59 -2.80 -1.91
C GLU A 62 9.65 -2.57 -3.10
N TYR A 63 8.76 -1.57 -3.04
CA TYR A 63 7.93 -1.13 -4.17
C TYR A 63 8.70 -0.47 -5.33
N THR A 64 9.98 -0.12 -5.13
CA THR A 64 10.83 0.44 -6.21
C THR A 64 11.68 -0.62 -6.90
N LYS A 65 11.64 -1.87 -6.44
CA LYS A 65 12.41 -2.95 -7.05
C LYS A 65 11.57 -3.58 -8.18
N PRO A 66 12.16 -3.76 -9.37
CA PRO A 66 11.49 -4.38 -10.51
C PRO A 66 11.15 -5.86 -10.25
#